data_AF-A0A7C6G6C5-F1
#
_entry.id   AF-A0A7C6G6C5-F1
#
_cell.length_a   1.000
_cell.length_b   1.000
_cell.length_c   1.000
_cell.angle_alpha   90.00
_cell.angle_beta   90.00
_cell.angle_gamma   90.00
#
_symmetry.space_group_name_H-M   'P 1'
#
loop_
_entity.id
_entity.type
_entity.pdbx_description
1 polymer ?
#
loop_
_entity_poly.entity_id
_entity_poly.type
_entity_poly.pdbx_seq_one_letter_code
_entity_poly.pdbx_strand_id
1 'polypeptide(L)' 'MSARKRISAEQRKENRKTVSLAVLKNVPTSPRKMRYVADMVRGMEVFKALGVLKFSNKEASNKIEKLLLSAIANW' A
#
# COMPACT_ATOMS: atom_id res chain seq x y z
N MET A 1 12.00 28.66 -6.64
CA MET A 1 12.64 27.37 -6.30
C MET A 1 13.89 27.18 -7.15
N SER A 2 15.02 26.78 -6.59
CA SER A 2 16.26 26.51 -7.35
C SER A 2 16.05 25.42 -8.41
N ALA A 3 16.64 25.57 -9.59
CA ALA A 3 16.50 24.65 -10.73
C ALA A 3 16.81 23.18 -10.35
N ARG A 4 17.76 22.98 -9.44
CA ARG A 4 18.12 21.65 -8.88
C ARG A 4 16.94 20.94 -8.20
N LYS A 5 16.11 21.67 -7.45
CA LYS A 5 14.93 21.09 -6.78
C LYS A 5 13.88 20.65 -7.78
N ARG A 6 13.68 21.41 -8.86
CA ARG A 6 12.72 21.08 -9.93
C ARG A 6 13.12 19.82 -10.69
N ILE A 7 14.37 19.75 -11.17
CA ILE A 7 14.89 18.57 -11.90
C ILE A 7 14.77 17.31 -11.05
N SER A 8 15.13 17.40 -9.77
CA SER A 8 14.99 16.28 -8.82
C SER A 8 13.53 15.87 -8.58
N ALA A 9 12.59 16.82 -8.58
CA ALA A 9 11.17 16.51 -8.44
C ALA A 9 10.60 15.83 -9.70
N GLU A 10 11.01 16.28 -10.89
CA GLU A 10 10.65 15.68 -12.18
C GLU A 10 11.16 14.24 -12.28
N GLN A 11 12.43 13.99 -11.95
CA GLN A 11 13.00 12.64 -11.90
C GLN A 11 12.20 11.71 -10.98
N ARG A 12 11.80 12.16 -9.78
CA ARG A 12 10.95 11.35 -8.89
C ARG A 12 9.57 11.09 -9.47
N LYS A 13 9.01 12.03 -10.23
CA LYS A 13 7.71 11.88 -10.88
C LYS A 13 7.80 10.87 -12.02
N GLU A 14 8.86 10.91 -12.81
CA GLU A 14 9.15 9.95 -13.88
C GLU A 14 9.27 8.53 -13.32
N ASN A 15 10.09 8.34 -12.27
CA ASN A 15 10.30 7.04 -11.64
C ASN A 15 9.03 6.45 -10.99
N ARG A 16 8.05 7.28 -10.60
CA ARG A 16 6.77 6.79 -10.08
C ARG A 16 5.80 6.33 -11.15
N LYS A 17 5.99 6.71 -12.42
CA LYS A 17 5.11 6.27 -13.51
C LYS A 17 5.30 4.79 -13.84
N THR A 18 6.52 4.28 -13.67
CA THR A 18 6.87 2.90 -14.00
C THR A 18 6.50 1.91 -12.90
N VAL A 19 6.26 2.37 -11.68
CA VAL A 19 5.95 1.52 -10.54
C VAL A 19 4.48 1.67 -10.18
N SER A 20 3.71 0.58 -10.21
CA SER A 20 2.34 0.57 -9.71
C SER A 20 2.32 0.71 -8.18
N LEU A 21 1.48 1.62 -7.68
CA LEU A 21 1.35 1.90 -6.26
C LEU A 21 -0.10 2.13 -5.89
N ALA A 22 -0.47 1.78 -4.66
CA ALA A 22 -1.78 2.11 -4.08
C ALA A 22 -1.57 2.63 -2.66
N VAL A 23 -2.35 3.65 -2.28
CA VAL A 23 -2.27 4.29 -0.95
C VAL A 23 -3.68 4.56 -0.44
N LEU A 24 -3.99 4.05 0.74
CA LEU A 24 -5.21 4.37 1.47
C LEU A 24 -4.93 5.49 2.49
N LYS A 25 -5.64 6.61 2.39
CA LYS A 25 -5.51 7.78 3.28
C LYS A 25 -6.75 7.95 4.16
N ASN A 26 -6.59 8.67 5.28
CA ASN A 26 -7.69 9.05 6.19
C ASN A 26 -8.47 7.86 6.78
N VAL A 27 -7.75 6.82 7.21
CA VAL A 27 -8.36 5.64 7.83
C VAL A 27 -8.53 5.86 9.34
N PRO A 28 -9.74 5.75 9.92
CA PRO A 28 -9.98 5.94 11.35
C PRO A 28 -9.54 4.70 12.15
N THR A 29 -8.24 4.38 12.13
CA THR A 29 -7.66 3.26 12.86
C THR A 29 -6.29 3.64 13.42
N SER A 30 -5.96 3.11 14.60
CA SER A 30 -4.62 3.29 15.17
C SER A 30 -3.55 2.74 14.22
N PRO A 31 -2.50 3.51 13.89
CA PRO A 31 -1.41 3.06 13.03
C PRO A 31 -0.76 1.75 13.49
N ARG A 32 -0.70 1.52 14.82
CA ARG A 32 -0.12 0.30 15.39
C ARG A 32 -0.92 -0.96 15.06
N LYS A 33 -2.26 -0.87 15.12
CA LYS A 33 -3.15 -2.00 14.77
C LYS A 33 -3.04 -2.38 13.29
N MET A 34 -2.93 -1.38 12.42
CA MET A 34 -2.73 -1.59 10.99
C MET A 34 -1.35 -2.17 10.70
N ARG A 35 -0.29 -1.66 11.35
CA ARG A 35 1.08 -2.12 11.12
C ARG A 35 1.26 -3.60 11.44
N TYR A 36 0.65 -4.09 12.52
CA TYR A 36 0.65 -5.52 12.85
C TYR A 36 0.15 -6.39 11.68
N VAL A 37 -0.99 -6.02 11.07
CA VAL A 37 -1.55 -6.78 9.94
C VAL A 37 -0.73 -6.59 8.67
N ALA A 38 -0.20 -5.39 8.42
CA ALA A 38 0.66 -5.12 7.28
C ALA A 38 1.99 -5.90 7.35
N ASP A 39 2.54 -6.09 8.55
CA ASP A 39 3.74 -6.88 8.76
C ASP A 39 3.48 -8.36 8.51
N MET A 40 2.27 -8.87 8.83
CA MET A 40 1.89 -10.26 8.52
C MET A 40 1.91 -10.57 7.03
N VAL A 41 1.49 -9.63 6.16
CA VAL A 41 1.39 -9.87 4.70
C VAL A 41 2.61 -9.41 3.91
N ARG A 42 3.61 -8.82 4.57
CA ARG A 42 4.81 -8.30 3.89
C ARG A 42 5.63 -9.46 3.32
N GLY A 43 5.93 -9.40 2.03
CA GLY A 43 6.73 -10.43 1.34
C GLY A 43 5.97 -11.70 1.01
N MET A 44 4.66 -11.77 1.26
CA MET A 44 3.82 -12.88 0.81
C MET A 44 3.38 -12.69 -0.64
N GLU A 45 3.15 -13.81 -1.33
CA GLU A 45 2.49 -13.80 -2.64
C GLU A 45 1.07 -13.27 -2.55
N VAL A 46 0.61 -12.60 -3.61
CA VAL A 46 -0.65 -11.84 -3.65
C VAL A 46 -1.86 -12.71 -3.28
N PHE A 47 -2.00 -13.89 -3.89
CA PHE A 47 -3.13 -14.79 -3.62
C PHE A 47 -3.12 -15.34 -2.19
N LYS A 48 -1.93 -15.63 -1.66
CA LYS A 48 -1.78 -16.06 -0.27
C LYS A 48 -2.14 -14.95 0.71
N ALA A 49 -1.70 -13.71 0.44
CA ALA A 49 -2.02 -12.54 1.24
C ALA A 49 -3.53 -12.27 1.27
N LEU A 50 -4.23 -12.39 0.13
CA LEU A 50 -5.69 -12.27 0.06
C LEU A 50 -6.39 -13.32 0.94
N GLY A 51 -5.93 -14.57 0.92
CA GLY A 51 -6.45 -15.61 1.81
C GLY A 51 -6.25 -15.29 3.28
N VAL A 52 -5.04 -14.89 3.67
CA VAL A 52 -4.71 -14.53 5.06
C VAL A 52 -5.55 -13.34 5.55
N LEU A 53 -5.73 -12.31 4.72
CA LEU A 53 -6.50 -11.12 5.09
C LEU A 53 -7.98 -11.43 5.24
N LYS A 54 -8.55 -12.25 4.34
CA LYS A 54 -9.97 -12.61 4.32
C LYS A 54 -10.40 -13.43 5.55
N PHE A 55 -9.51 -14.28 6.08
CA PHE A 55 -9.80 -15.14 7.23
C PHE A 55 -9.21 -14.61 8.55
N SER A 56 -8.67 -13.39 8.56
CA SER A 56 -8.12 -12.79 9.78
C SER A 56 -9.21 -12.16 10.63
N ASN A 57 -9.21 -12.46 11.93
CA ASN A 57 -10.16 -11.90 12.91
C ASN A 57 -9.90 -10.41 13.24
N LYS A 58 -8.91 -9.76 12.62
CA LYS A 58 -8.59 -8.34 12.87
C LYS A 58 -9.37 -7.45 11.91
N GLU A 59 -10.09 -6.45 12.43
CA GLU A 59 -10.84 -5.45 11.62
C GLU A 59 -9.95 -4.71 10.61
N ALA A 60 -8.67 -4.49 10.94
CA ALA A 60 -7.69 -3.87 10.04
C ALA A 60 -7.45 -4.67 8.74
N SER A 61 -7.73 -5.98 8.75
CA SER A 61 -7.51 -6.87 7.60
C SER A 61 -8.43 -6.51 6.44
N ASN A 62 -9.70 -6.22 6.69
CA ASN A 62 -10.67 -5.83 5.66
C ASN A 62 -10.24 -4.56 4.91
N LYS A 63 -9.64 -3.60 5.64
CA LYS A 63 -9.13 -2.34 5.08
C LYS A 63 -7.89 -2.57 4.22
N ILE A 64 -7.01 -3.48 4.63
CA ILE A 64 -5.79 -3.85 3.90
C ILE A 64 -6.13 -4.72 2.69
N GLU A 65 -7.10 -5.62 2.78
CA GLU A 65 -7.59 -6.44 1.67
C GLU A 65 -8.10 -5.54 0.53
N LYS A 66 -8.94 -4.56 0.85
CA LYS A 66 -9.41 -3.57 -0.13
C LYS A 66 -8.27 -2.80 -0.79
N LEU A 67 -7.25 -2.42 -0.02
CA LEU A 67 -6.07 -1.73 -0.54
C LEU A 67 -5.26 -2.65 -1.47
N LEU A 68 -5.12 -3.93 -1.12
CA LEU A 68 -4.42 -4.92 -1.94
C LEU A 68 -5.13 -5.13 -3.27
N LEU A 69 -6.46 -5.27 -3.26
CA LEU A 69 -7.27 -5.35 -4.49
C LEU A 69 -7.09 -4.11 -5.38
N SER A 70 -7.04 -2.92 -4.79
CA SER A 70 -6.75 -1.69 -5.54
C SER A 70 -5.33 -1.66 -6.11
N ALA A 71 -4.34 -2.23 -5.40
CA ALA A 71 -2.97 -2.32 -5.91
C ALA A 71 -2.88 -3.26 -7.11
N ILE A 72 -3.59 -4.38 -7.07
CA ILE A 72 -3.69 -5.33 -8.20
C ILE A 72 -4.35 -4.66 -9.40
N ALA A 73 -5.41 -3.88 -9.20
CA ALA A 73 -6.09 -3.18 -10.28
C ALA A 73 -5.26 -2.03 -10.89
N ASN A 74 -4.26 -1.51 -10.16
CA ASN A 74 -3.35 -0.45 -10.63
C ASN A 74 -2.14 -1.00 -11.38
N TRP A 75 -1.86 -2.31 -11.27
CA TRP A 75 -0.80 -2.99 -12.01
C TRP A 75 -1.28 -3.29 -13.43
#